data_AF-A0A3D5AYL2-F1
#
_entry.id   AF-A0A3D5AYL2-F1
#
_cell.length_a   1.000
_cell.length_b   1.000
_cell.length_c   1.000
_cell.angle_alpha   90.00
_cell.angle_beta   90.00
_cell.angle_gamma   90.00
#
_symmetry.space_group_name_H-M   'P 1'
#
loop_
_entity.id
_entity.type
_entity.pdbx_description
1 polymer ?
#
loop_
_entity_poly.entity_id
_entity_poly.type
_entity_poly.pdbx_seq_one_letter_code
_entity_poly.pdbx_strand_id
1 'polypeptide(L)'
;GGTYLARAVRDAKDTEARHQLMFASMLAGLAFGSAGVHIPHAMSYSIATLKHEFTATGYEEREPMVPHGISVVINAPAAFRFTATANPARHLEVAAALGANTANAKPDDAGEILAQAFISLMRETGLPNGIAGLGYGEPDVRTLAEGAYAQQRLLVMAPRSVSMPDLEGLFRNALRYW
;
A
#
# COMPACT_ATOMS: atom_id res chain seq x y z
N GLY A 1 15.20 -2.75 -2.54
CA GLY A 1 14.07 -2.79 -1.60
C GLY A 1 13.40 -4.16 -1.60
N GLY A 2 12.61 -4.46 -2.64
CA GLY A 2 11.79 -5.69 -2.72
C GLY A 2 12.55 -6.99 -2.41
N THR A 3 13.74 -7.17 -2.98
CA THR A 3 14.59 -8.37 -2.77
C THR A 3 15.04 -8.59 -1.32
N TYR A 4 15.10 -7.54 -0.49
CA TYR A 4 15.70 -7.58 0.85
C TYR A 4 14.68 -7.49 1.98
N LEU A 5 13.47 -6.96 1.71
CA LEU A 5 12.48 -6.70 2.76
C LEU A 5 12.12 -7.98 3.53
N ALA A 6 11.72 -9.05 2.83
CA ALA A 6 11.29 -10.28 3.47
C ALA A 6 12.43 -10.97 4.26
N ARG A 7 13.68 -10.84 3.80
CA ARG A 7 14.87 -11.28 4.55
C ARG A 7 15.05 -10.49 5.83
N ALA A 8 15.00 -9.17 5.76
CA ALA A 8 15.17 -8.28 6.90
C ALA A 8 14.07 -8.42 7.97
N VAL A 9 12.84 -8.79 7.55
CA VAL A 9 11.72 -9.12 8.46
C VAL A 9 11.95 -10.45 9.17
N ARG A 10 12.37 -11.49 8.45
CA ARG A 10 12.55 -12.84 9.02
C ARG A 10 13.80 -12.99 9.90
N ASP A 11 14.87 -12.27 9.58
CA ASP A 11 16.12 -12.35 10.32
C ASP A 11 16.63 -10.96 10.70
N ALA A 12 16.55 -10.64 11.99
CA ALA A 12 17.07 -9.39 12.52
C ALA A 12 18.60 -9.27 12.45
N LYS A 13 19.31 -10.38 12.24
CA LYS A 13 20.78 -10.46 12.14
C LYS A 13 21.29 -10.47 10.70
N ASP A 14 20.43 -10.52 9.68
CA ASP A 14 20.82 -10.36 8.28
C ASP A 14 21.19 -8.88 8.01
N THR A 15 22.43 -8.53 8.35
CA THR A 15 22.95 -7.16 8.26
C THR A 15 22.95 -6.63 6.84
N GLU A 16 23.20 -7.49 5.85
CA GLU A 16 23.15 -7.10 4.45
C GLU A 16 21.73 -6.69 4.05
N ALA A 17 20.73 -7.52 4.35
CA ALA A 17 19.34 -7.18 4.06
C ALA A 17 18.90 -5.90 4.77
N ARG A 18 19.35 -5.69 6.02
CA ARG A 18 19.04 -4.47 6.79
C ARG A 18 19.72 -3.23 6.24
N HIS A 19 20.98 -3.30 5.83
CA HIS A 19 21.68 -2.17 5.19
C HIS A 19 21.03 -1.79 3.87
N GLN A 20 20.71 -2.78 3.03
CA GLN A 20 20.04 -2.55 1.75
C GLN A 20 18.63 -1.97 1.93
N LEU A 21 17.89 -2.41 2.97
CA LEU A 21 16.59 -1.84 3.28
C LEU A 21 16.69 -0.41 3.83
N MET A 22 17.67 -0.12 4.68
CA MET A 22 17.96 1.22 5.16
C MET A 22 18.28 2.16 3.99
N PHE A 23 19.15 1.75 3.07
CA PHE A 23 19.48 2.52 1.89
C PHE A 23 18.26 2.72 0.96
N ALA A 24 17.47 1.67 0.73
CA ALA A 24 16.24 1.78 -0.06
C ALA A 24 15.22 2.74 0.59
N SER A 25 15.09 2.73 1.92
CA SER A 25 14.22 3.66 2.66
C SER A 25 14.69 5.11 2.52
N MET A 26 16.00 5.36 2.60
CA MET A 26 16.58 6.68 2.35
C MET A 26 16.26 7.17 0.93
N LEU A 27 16.49 6.34 -0.09
CA LEU A 27 16.18 6.69 -1.49
C LEU A 27 14.68 6.99 -1.68
N ALA A 28 13.80 6.19 -1.07
CA ALA A 28 12.37 6.44 -1.10
C ALA A 28 12.03 7.81 -0.47
N GLY A 29 12.61 8.11 0.70
CA GLY A 29 12.45 9.40 1.39
C GLY A 29 12.88 10.60 0.54
N LEU A 30 14.01 10.49 -0.16
CA LEU A 30 14.45 11.52 -1.10
C LEU A 30 13.47 11.69 -2.27
N ALA A 31 12.99 10.59 -2.84
CA ALA A 31 12.07 10.62 -3.97
C ALA A 31 10.72 11.25 -3.61
N PHE A 32 10.01 10.72 -2.60
CA PHE A 32 8.70 11.28 -2.23
C PHE A 32 8.81 12.60 -1.47
N GLY A 33 9.96 12.92 -0.88
CA GLY A 33 10.22 14.24 -0.29
C GLY A 33 10.12 15.38 -1.31
N SER A 34 10.43 15.11 -2.58
CA SER A 34 10.25 16.06 -3.69
C SER A 34 8.98 15.82 -4.50
N ALA A 35 8.59 14.56 -4.75
CA ALA A 35 7.47 14.22 -5.61
C ALA A 35 6.11 14.17 -4.90
N GLY A 36 6.10 14.07 -3.57
CA GLY A 36 4.91 13.80 -2.77
C GLY A 36 4.43 12.35 -2.85
N VAL A 37 3.27 12.11 -2.25
CA VAL A 37 2.55 10.83 -2.19
C VAL A 37 1.05 11.08 -2.42
N HIS A 38 0.29 10.03 -2.75
CA HIS A 38 -1.12 10.16 -3.13
C HIS A 38 -2.04 9.14 -2.45
N ILE A 39 -3.02 8.58 -3.19
CA ILE A 39 -4.10 7.67 -2.79
C ILE A 39 -3.80 6.76 -1.57
N PRO A 40 -2.77 5.88 -1.53
CA PRO A 40 -2.57 5.01 -0.36
C PRO A 40 -2.34 5.78 0.94
N HIS A 41 -1.63 6.92 0.87
CA HIS A 41 -1.44 7.78 2.03
C HIS A 41 -2.74 8.50 2.39
N ALA A 42 -3.51 9.01 1.42
CA ALA A 42 -4.81 9.62 1.69
C ALA A 42 -5.77 8.65 2.43
N MET A 43 -5.86 7.41 1.95
CA MET A 43 -6.68 6.36 2.55
C MET A 43 -6.19 5.94 3.94
N SER A 44 -4.89 6.03 4.21
CA SER A 44 -4.30 5.62 5.48
C SER A 44 -4.81 6.42 6.69
N TYR A 45 -5.23 7.67 6.49
CA TYR A 45 -5.70 8.54 7.59
C TYR A 45 -6.99 7.99 8.18
N SER A 46 -7.98 7.62 7.36
CA SER A 46 -9.25 7.08 7.85
C SER A 46 -9.09 5.67 8.42
N ILE A 47 -8.17 4.87 7.88
CA ILE A 47 -7.80 3.57 8.47
C ILE A 47 -7.11 3.73 9.83
N ALA A 48 -6.34 4.80 10.05
CA ALA A 48 -5.68 5.00 11.34
C ALA A 48 -6.63 5.51 12.44
N THR A 49 -7.73 6.19 12.07
CA THR A 49 -8.55 6.96 13.02
C THR A 49 -9.96 6.44 13.23
N LEU A 50 -10.51 5.64 12.29
CA LEU A 50 -11.91 5.22 12.38
C LEU A 50 -12.14 4.14 13.44
N LYS A 51 -11.19 3.20 13.59
CA LYS A 51 -11.25 2.11 14.56
C LYS A 51 -9.92 2.01 15.30
N HIS A 52 -9.98 1.73 16.60
CA HIS A 52 -8.83 1.51 17.46
C HIS A 52 -8.96 0.12 18.11
N GLU A 53 -9.02 -0.92 17.27
CA GLU A 53 -9.26 -2.30 17.72
C GLU A 53 -8.14 -3.25 17.29
N PHE A 54 -7.28 -2.83 16.36
CA PHE A 54 -6.18 -3.63 15.86
C PHE A 54 -4.93 -3.47 16.74
N THR A 55 -4.27 -4.59 17.05
CA THR A 55 -2.97 -4.60 17.72
C THR A 55 -1.96 -5.28 16.79
N ALA A 56 -0.98 -4.51 16.31
CA ALA A 56 0.10 -5.05 15.48
C ALA A 56 1.07 -5.89 16.32
N THR A 57 1.67 -6.91 15.72
CA THR A 57 2.78 -7.66 16.35
C THR A 57 3.93 -6.72 16.71
N GLY A 58 4.42 -6.82 17.94
CA GLY A 58 5.44 -5.93 18.51
C GLY A 58 4.90 -4.63 19.12
N TYR A 59 3.57 -4.44 19.15
CA TYR A 59 2.89 -3.30 19.76
C TYR A 59 1.91 -3.72 20.88
N GLU A 60 2.06 -4.93 21.43
CA GLU A 60 1.14 -5.51 22.41
C GLU A 60 1.04 -4.72 23.72
N GLU A 61 2.08 -3.95 24.06
CA GLU A 61 2.12 -3.10 25.25
C GLU A 61 1.53 -1.68 25.03
N ARG A 62 1.00 -1.40 23.84
CA ARG A 62 0.39 -0.11 23.48
C ARG A 62 -1.13 -0.26 23.36
N GLU A 63 -1.83 0.86 23.52
CA GLU A 63 -3.25 0.94 23.15
C GLU A 63 -3.45 0.51 21.68
N PRO A 64 -4.52 -0.24 21.36
CA PRO A 64 -4.77 -0.70 20.00
C PRO A 64 -4.78 0.46 18.99
N MET A 65 -4.01 0.31 17.92
CA MET A 65 -3.93 1.25 16.82
C MET A 65 -3.43 0.54 15.56
N VAL A 66 -3.71 1.12 14.40
CA VAL A 66 -3.09 0.69 13.14
C VAL A 66 -1.80 1.49 12.90
N PRO A 67 -0.60 0.89 12.94
CA PRO A 67 0.64 1.61 12.63
C PRO A 67 0.59 2.19 11.21
N HIS A 68 1.16 3.39 11.03
CA HIS A 68 1.08 4.12 9.76
C HIS A 68 1.54 3.29 8.54
N GLY A 69 2.65 2.55 8.68
CA GLY A 69 3.13 1.68 7.59
C GLY A 69 2.08 0.65 7.15
N ILE A 70 1.36 0.05 8.11
CA ILE A 70 0.28 -0.90 7.85
C ILE A 70 -0.93 -0.20 7.24
N SER A 71 -1.33 0.97 7.74
CA SER A 71 -2.48 1.70 7.19
C SER A 71 -2.25 2.23 5.77
N VAL A 72 -1.00 2.49 5.36
CA VAL A 72 -0.66 2.84 3.98
C VAL A 72 -0.62 1.62 3.07
N VAL A 73 0.19 0.61 3.44
CA VAL A 73 0.52 -0.53 2.57
C VAL A 73 -0.70 -1.36 2.21
N ILE A 74 -1.67 -1.47 3.13
CA ILE A 74 -2.87 -2.29 2.97
C ILE A 74 -3.78 -1.81 1.82
N ASN A 75 -3.67 -0.54 1.44
CA ASN A 75 -4.47 0.08 0.38
C ASN A 75 -3.76 0.09 -0.97
N ALA A 76 -2.46 -0.20 -1.00
CA ALA A 76 -1.62 0.00 -2.18
C ALA A 76 -2.05 -0.86 -3.40
N PRO A 77 -2.37 -2.16 -3.27
CA PRO A 77 -2.78 -2.96 -4.42
C PRO A 77 -4.04 -2.43 -5.13
N ALA A 78 -5.05 -2.00 -4.38
CA ALA A 78 -6.26 -1.37 -4.93
C ALA A 78 -5.91 -0.06 -5.67
N ALA A 79 -5.05 0.77 -5.10
CA ALA A 79 -4.60 2.00 -5.73
C ALA A 79 -3.81 1.75 -7.03
N PHE A 80 -2.92 0.75 -7.07
CA PHE A 80 -2.14 0.42 -8.28
C PHE A 80 -3.04 0.00 -9.43
N ARG A 81 -4.07 -0.81 -9.18
CA ARG A 81 -5.07 -1.18 -10.18
C ARG A 81 -5.77 0.03 -10.77
N PHE A 82 -6.14 0.99 -9.92
CA PHE A 82 -6.81 2.22 -10.34
C PHE A 82 -5.89 3.17 -11.12
N THR A 83 -4.63 3.34 -10.70
CA THR A 83 -3.69 4.28 -11.31
C THR A 83 -2.98 3.74 -12.55
N ALA A 84 -3.04 2.44 -12.82
CA ALA A 84 -2.33 1.80 -13.92
C ALA A 84 -2.60 2.46 -15.27
N THR A 85 -3.86 2.78 -15.57
CA THR A 85 -4.25 3.38 -16.86
C THR A 85 -3.65 4.77 -17.10
N ALA A 86 -3.19 5.46 -16.06
CA ALA A 86 -2.55 6.76 -16.21
C ALA A 86 -1.11 6.65 -16.71
N ASN A 87 -0.39 5.59 -16.30
CA ASN A 87 0.94 5.28 -16.83
C ASN A 87 1.29 3.79 -16.64
N PRO A 88 0.86 2.92 -17.58
CA PRO A 88 1.11 1.48 -17.49
C PRO A 88 2.59 1.13 -17.47
N ALA A 89 3.41 1.84 -18.25
CA ALA A 89 4.84 1.60 -18.37
C ALA A 89 5.55 1.75 -17.00
N ARG A 90 5.23 2.82 -16.25
CA ARG A 90 5.80 3.01 -14.90
C ARG A 90 5.34 1.94 -13.90
N HIS A 91 4.11 1.44 -14.03
CA HIS A 91 3.65 0.34 -13.17
C HIS A 91 4.39 -0.97 -13.48
N LEU A 92 4.62 -1.28 -14.76
CA LEU A 92 5.41 -2.44 -15.18
C LEU A 92 6.88 -2.33 -14.77
N GLU A 93 7.47 -1.14 -14.82
CA GLU A 93 8.84 -0.90 -14.34
C GLU A 93 8.97 -1.23 -12.83
N VAL A 94 8.03 -0.74 -12.02
CA VAL A 94 8.00 -1.04 -10.57
C VAL A 94 7.73 -2.53 -10.34
N ALA A 95 6.83 -3.15 -11.11
CA ALA A 95 6.56 -4.57 -10.97
C ALA A 95 7.80 -5.43 -11.27
N ALA A 96 8.54 -5.10 -12.33
CA ALA A 96 9.80 -5.76 -12.65
C ALA A 96 10.85 -5.55 -11.55
N ALA A 97 10.94 -4.35 -10.98
CA ALA A 97 11.82 -4.06 -9.84
C ALA A 97 11.45 -4.84 -8.56
N LEU A 98 10.20 -5.31 -8.45
CA LEU A 98 9.72 -6.20 -7.40
C LEU A 98 9.86 -7.70 -7.76
N GLY A 99 10.41 -8.02 -8.94
CA GLY A 99 10.66 -9.39 -9.39
C GLY A 99 9.54 -10.02 -10.22
N ALA A 100 8.53 -9.25 -10.64
CA ALA A 100 7.49 -9.75 -11.54
C ALA A 100 8.03 -9.97 -12.96
N ASN A 101 7.54 -11.01 -13.64
CA ASN A 101 7.80 -11.19 -15.06
C ASN A 101 6.88 -10.30 -15.90
N THR A 102 7.45 -9.33 -16.62
CA THR A 102 6.71 -8.36 -17.45
C THR A 102 6.93 -8.53 -18.95
N ALA A 103 7.64 -9.58 -19.39
CA ALA A 103 8.10 -9.72 -20.78
C ALA A 103 6.98 -9.69 -21.84
N ASN A 104 5.78 -10.16 -21.50
CA ASN A 104 4.61 -10.19 -22.39
C ASN A 104 3.42 -9.39 -21.84
N ALA A 105 3.67 -8.48 -20.88
CA ALA A 105 2.61 -7.70 -20.27
C ALA A 105 2.03 -6.70 -21.27
N LYS A 106 0.71 -6.68 -21.40
CA LYS A 106 0.00 -5.59 -22.09
C LYS A 106 -0.14 -4.41 -21.14
N PRO A 107 -0.33 -3.18 -21.66
CA PRO A 107 -0.60 -2.02 -20.83
C PRO A 107 -1.75 -2.24 -19.83
N ASP A 108 -2.81 -2.94 -20.24
CA ASP A 108 -3.97 -3.20 -19.38
C ASP A 108 -3.68 -4.18 -18.22
N ASP A 109 -2.62 -4.99 -18.34
CA ASP A 109 -2.21 -5.93 -17.29
C ASP A 109 -1.42 -5.25 -16.17
N ALA A 110 -0.92 -4.03 -16.41
CA ALA A 110 0.09 -3.38 -15.57
C ALA A 110 -0.34 -3.21 -14.10
N GLY A 111 -1.61 -2.86 -13.89
CA GLY A 111 -2.18 -2.69 -12.54
C GLY A 111 -2.22 -3.99 -11.76
N GLU A 112 -2.66 -5.07 -12.42
CA GLU A 112 -2.79 -6.38 -11.77
C GLU A 112 -1.42 -7.01 -11.51
N ILE A 113 -0.50 -6.92 -12.46
CA ILE A 113 0.86 -7.46 -12.30
C ILE A 113 1.57 -6.78 -11.12
N LEU A 114 1.49 -5.45 -11.02
CA LEU A 114 2.09 -4.73 -9.89
C LEU A 114 1.38 -5.07 -8.57
N ALA A 115 0.04 -5.10 -8.57
CA ALA A 115 -0.74 -5.46 -7.38
C ALA A 115 -0.36 -6.86 -6.86
N GLN A 116 -0.25 -7.87 -7.73
CA GLN A 116 0.08 -9.24 -7.35
C GLN A 116 1.52 -9.40 -6.85
N ALA A 117 2.49 -8.73 -7.49
CA ALA A 117 3.87 -8.71 -7.01
C ALA A 117 3.94 -8.11 -5.60
N PHE A 118 3.19 -7.04 -5.35
CA PHE A 118 3.14 -6.38 -4.06
C PHE A 118 2.38 -7.20 -3.00
N ILE A 119 1.25 -7.82 -3.36
CA ILE A 119 0.49 -8.73 -2.48
C ILE A 119 1.37 -9.92 -2.04
N SER A 120 2.19 -10.46 -2.95
CA SER A 120 3.13 -11.55 -2.61
C SER A 120 4.09 -11.11 -1.52
N LEU A 121 4.66 -9.90 -1.64
CA LEU A 121 5.54 -9.32 -0.62
C LEU A 121 4.81 -9.04 0.71
N MET A 122 3.55 -8.58 0.67
CA MET A 122 2.73 -8.39 1.86
C MET A 122 2.53 -9.72 2.61
N ARG A 123 2.21 -10.79 1.89
CA ARG A 123 2.04 -12.14 2.47
C ARG A 123 3.34 -12.66 3.07
N GLU A 124 4.47 -12.49 2.37
CA GLU A 124 5.79 -12.92 2.84
C GLU A 124 6.26 -12.20 4.10
N THR A 125 5.76 -10.99 4.34
CA THR A 125 6.10 -10.15 5.51
C THR A 125 5.08 -10.23 6.63
N GLY A 126 4.05 -11.07 6.49
CA GLY A 126 3.05 -11.31 7.55
C GLY A 126 2.03 -10.19 7.72
N LEU A 127 1.81 -9.36 6.69
CA LEU A 127 0.79 -8.31 6.77
C LEU A 127 -0.64 -8.88 6.76
N PRO A 128 -1.60 -8.16 7.38
CA PRO A 128 -3.01 -8.52 7.31
C PRO A 128 -3.55 -8.56 5.87
N ASN A 129 -4.59 -9.36 5.67
CA ASN A 129 -5.25 -9.50 4.36
C ASN A 129 -6.28 -8.40 4.13
N GLY A 130 -5.86 -7.35 3.45
CA GLY A 130 -6.71 -6.19 3.21
C GLY A 130 -7.16 -5.50 4.50
N ILE A 131 -8.02 -4.50 4.37
CA ILE A 131 -8.55 -3.77 5.52
C ILE A 131 -9.46 -4.66 6.39
N ALA A 132 -9.99 -5.77 5.86
CA ALA A 132 -10.71 -6.76 6.67
C ALA A 132 -9.81 -7.43 7.72
N GLY A 133 -8.52 -7.62 7.41
CA GLY A 133 -7.54 -8.08 8.40
C GLY A 133 -7.28 -7.09 9.55
N LEU A 134 -7.76 -5.85 9.42
CA LEU A 134 -7.70 -4.81 10.45
C LEU A 134 -9.05 -4.62 11.17
N GLY A 135 -10.07 -5.42 10.84
CA GLY A 135 -11.42 -5.31 11.43
C GLY A 135 -12.39 -4.38 10.70
N TYR A 136 -12.06 -3.91 9.49
CA TYR A 136 -13.00 -3.15 8.66
C TYR A 136 -13.88 -4.06 7.78
N GLY A 137 -15.08 -3.60 7.47
CA GLY A 137 -16.01 -4.28 6.57
C GLY A 137 -16.73 -3.33 5.63
N GLU A 138 -17.63 -3.89 4.81
CA GLU A 138 -18.49 -3.10 3.90
C GLU A 138 -19.21 -1.93 4.59
N PRO A 139 -19.76 -2.06 5.82
CA PRO A 139 -20.42 -0.94 6.49
C PRO A 139 -19.50 0.26 6.76
N ASP A 140 -18.18 0.06 6.83
CA ASP A 140 -17.20 1.12 7.11
C ASP A 140 -16.78 1.87 5.84
N VAL A 141 -16.99 1.30 4.65
CA VAL A 141 -16.44 1.78 3.36
C VAL A 141 -16.77 3.25 3.11
N ARG A 142 -18.02 3.65 3.34
CA ARG A 142 -18.44 5.04 3.11
C ARG A 142 -17.71 6.01 4.03
N THR A 143 -17.67 5.72 5.33
CA THR A 143 -16.99 6.58 6.32
C THR A 143 -15.49 6.63 6.06
N LEU A 144 -14.88 5.50 5.68
CA LEU A 144 -13.48 5.44 5.27
C LEU A 144 -13.20 6.31 4.03
N ALA A 145 -14.08 6.25 3.02
CA ALA A 145 -14.00 7.06 1.81
C ALA A 145 -14.13 8.54 2.13
N GLU A 146 -15.07 8.94 2.99
CA GLU A 146 -15.25 10.33 3.43
C GLU A 146 -13.98 10.87 4.11
N GLY A 147 -13.38 10.10 5.02
CA GLY A 147 -12.13 10.49 5.69
C GLY A 147 -10.93 10.58 4.74
N ALA A 148 -10.85 9.69 3.73
CA ALA A 148 -9.83 9.75 2.68
C ALA A 148 -10.05 10.94 1.74
N TYR A 149 -11.31 11.24 1.39
CA TYR A 149 -11.68 12.37 0.54
C TYR A 149 -11.35 13.71 1.19
N ALA A 150 -11.39 13.81 2.53
CA ALA A 150 -10.92 15.01 3.22
C ALA A 150 -9.41 15.30 2.97
N GLN A 151 -8.61 14.30 2.58
CA GLN A 151 -7.17 14.45 2.32
C GLN A 151 -6.85 15.00 0.91
N GLN A 152 -7.52 16.08 0.52
CA GLN A 152 -7.45 16.66 -0.83
C GLN A 152 -6.01 16.94 -1.29
N ARG A 153 -5.15 17.44 -0.39
CA ARG A 153 -3.73 17.72 -0.70
C ARG A 153 -2.98 16.50 -1.25
N LEU A 154 -3.34 15.29 -0.82
CA LEU A 154 -2.73 14.05 -1.30
C LEU A 154 -3.43 13.54 -2.55
N LEU A 155 -4.75 13.68 -2.64
CA LEU A 155 -5.53 13.21 -3.79
C LEU A 155 -5.22 13.98 -5.08
N VAL A 156 -4.95 15.30 -4.99
CA VAL A 156 -4.56 16.10 -6.17
C VAL A 156 -3.21 15.70 -6.78
N MET A 157 -2.38 14.97 -6.03
CA MET A 157 -1.10 14.44 -6.52
C MET A 157 -1.25 13.11 -7.28
N ALA A 158 -2.44 12.50 -7.28
CA ALA A 158 -2.68 11.28 -8.01
C ALA A 158 -2.56 11.53 -9.53
N PRO A 159 -2.06 10.55 -10.30
CA PRO A 159 -1.85 10.71 -11.75
C PRO A 159 -3.17 10.74 -12.55
N ARG A 160 -4.32 10.62 -11.88
CA ARG A 160 -5.67 10.77 -12.42
C ARG A 160 -6.59 11.32 -11.34
N SER A 161 -7.66 11.99 -11.74
CA SER A 161 -8.68 12.49 -10.81
C SER A 161 -9.30 11.38 -9.97
N VAL A 162 -9.53 11.66 -8.68
CA VAL A 162 -10.12 10.72 -7.71
C VAL A 162 -11.41 11.32 -7.17
N SER A 163 -12.53 10.66 -7.43
CA SER A 163 -13.84 11.04 -6.91
C SER A 163 -14.20 10.25 -5.63
N MET A 164 -15.26 10.66 -4.94
CA MET A 164 -15.77 9.90 -3.78
C MET A 164 -16.18 8.47 -4.17
N PRO A 165 -16.93 8.22 -5.27
CA PRO A 165 -17.21 6.86 -5.73
C PRO A 165 -15.94 6.03 -6.03
N ASP A 166 -14.89 6.65 -6.56
CA ASP A 166 -13.61 5.97 -6.77
C ASP A 166 -12.99 5.51 -5.43
N LEU A 167 -13.03 6.36 -4.40
CA LEU A 167 -12.53 6.02 -3.06
C LEU A 167 -13.32 4.88 -2.42
N GLU A 168 -14.66 4.89 -2.53
CA GLU A 168 -15.45 3.75 -2.06
C GLU A 168 -15.06 2.47 -2.81
N GLY A 169 -14.90 2.54 -4.13
CA GLY A 169 -14.44 1.41 -4.95
C GLY A 169 -13.05 0.92 -4.53
N LEU A 170 -12.13 1.83 -4.24
CA LEU A 170 -10.80 1.51 -3.74
C LEU A 170 -10.85 0.80 -2.39
N PHE A 171 -11.67 1.26 -1.44
CA PHE A 171 -11.82 0.58 -0.14
C PHE A 171 -12.49 -0.80 -0.29
N ARG A 172 -13.51 -0.95 -1.14
CA ARG A 172 -14.11 -2.27 -1.44
C ARG A 172 -13.08 -3.23 -2.02
N ASN A 173 -12.29 -2.77 -2.99
CA ASN A 173 -11.22 -3.55 -3.60
C ASN A 173 -10.07 -3.86 -2.63
N ALA A 174 -9.96 -3.11 -1.53
CA ALA A 174 -8.98 -3.32 -0.47
C ALA A 174 -9.50 -4.17 0.70
N LEU A 175 -10.77 -4.61 0.70
CA LEU A 175 -11.33 -5.43 1.78
C LEU A 175 -10.53 -6.73 1.96
N ARG A 176 -10.31 -7.48 0.88
CA ARG A 176 -9.55 -8.74 0.86
C ARG A 176 -8.82 -8.90 -0.47
N TYR A 177 -7.60 -9.41 -0.41
CA TYR A 177 -6.76 -9.69 -1.58
C TYR A 177 -6.48 -11.19 -1.77
N TRP A 178 -6.48 -11.98 -0.69
CA TRP A 178 -6.28 -13.43 -0.70
C TRP A 178 -7.24 -14.18 0.22
#